data_AF-A0AAU2SPL1-F1
#
_entry.id   AF-A0AAU2SPL1-F1
#
_cell.length_a   1.000
_cell.length_b   1.000
_cell.length_c   1.000
_cell.angle_alpha   90.00
_cell.angle_beta   90.00
_cell.angle_gamma   90.00
#
_symmetry.space_group_name_H-M   'P 1'
#
loop_
_entity.id
_entity.type
_entity.pdbx_description
1 polymer ?
#
loop_
_entity_poly.entity_id
_entity_poly.type
_entity_poly.pdbx_seq_one_letter_code
_entity_poly.pdbx_strand_id
1 'polypeptide(L)'
;MLAAFTFNTAENLPVGLLELISESLGVSLPAVGFLVTGYGVTVAVASVPLAHAVRAVPRRHVLTGVLAALVVSSLVAALATQGVGMLGLYAAGAHQVAVVVFLVLMGGALGPVFMATQNAMLHCAPGRTDIALAANSGAYNAGIAAGAALGGLILSFDEARTAFLAGGLLTVTAWTVLLVGARCVADPRQ
;
A
#
# COMPACT_ATOMS: atom_id res chain seq x y z
N MET A 1 -2.61 -14.52 7.69
CA MET A 1 -2.86 -14.10 9.09
C MET A 1 -1.85 -13.08 9.61
N LEU A 2 -0.53 -13.31 9.51
CA LEU A 2 0.49 -12.33 9.95
C LEU A 2 0.39 -10.96 9.27
N ALA A 3 0.10 -10.90 7.97
CA ALA A 3 -0.06 -9.64 7.25
C ALA A 3 -1.34 -8.88 7.68
N ALA A 4 -2.41 -9.60 8.05
CA ALA A 4 -3.66 -9.01 8.52
C ALA A 4 -3.48 -8.45 9.93
N PHE A 5 -2.78 -9.22 10.76
CA PHE A 5 -2.39 -8.86 12.11
C PHE A 5 -1.49 -7.63 12.12
N THR A 6 -0.43 -7.62 11.30
CA THR A 6 0.49 -6.47 11.20
C THR A 6 -0.19 -5.22 10.63
N PHE A 7 -1.04 -5.36 9.61
CA PHE A 7 -1.84 -4.24 9.10
C PHE A 7 -2.79 -3.68 10.17
N ASN A 8 -3.57 -4.54 10.81
CA ASN A 8 -4.52 -4.12 11.85
C ASN A 8 -3.78 -3.51 13.05
N THR A 9 -2.62 -4.06 13.42
CA THR A 9 -1.76 -3.50 14.45
C THR A 9 -1.25 -2.12 14.04
N ALA A 10 -0.73 -1.95 12.83
CA ALA A 10 -0.22 -0.67 12.32
C ALA A 10 -1.31 0.39 12.17
N GLU A 11 -2.52 -0.01 11.75
CA GLU A 11 -3.66 0.89 11.60
C GLU A 11 -4.20 1.36 12.96
N ASN A 12 -4.18 0.49 13.99
CA ASN A 12 -4.63 0.83 15.33
C ASN A 12 -3.51 1.33 16.25
N LEU A 13 -2.24 1.22 15.82
CA LEU A 13 -1.06 1.69 16.57
C LEU A 13 -1.16 3.16 16.99
N PRO A 14 -1.62 4.10 16.14
CA PRO A 14 -1.75 5.51 16.52
C PRO A 14 -2.70 5.73 17.71
N VAL A 15 -3.69 4.85 17.90
CA VAL A 15 -4.63 4.91 19.04
C VAL A 15 -3.89 4.67 20.35
N GLY A 16 -2.90 3.77 20.36
CA GLY A 16 -2.04 3.51 21.52
C GLY A 16 -0.94 4.54 21.74
N LEU A 17 -0.70 5.44 20.77
CA LEU A 17 0.36 6.45 20.79
C LEU A 17 -0.17 7.88 20.93
N LEU A 18 -1.47 8.05 21.22
CA LEU A 18 -2.12 9.36 21.33
C LEU A 18 -1.38 10.32 22.27
N GLU A 19 -0.84 9.80 23.37
CA GLU A 19 -0.12 10.59 24.38
C GLU A 19 1.21 11.15 23.83
N LEU A 20 2.00 10.31 23.15
CA LEU A 20 3.23 10.73 22.47
C LEU A 20 2.97 11.72 21.32
N ILE A 21 1.87 11.52 20.58
CA ILE A 21 1.46 12.42 19.49
C ILE A 21 1.08 13.79 20.05
N SER A 22 0.38 13.82 21.19
CA SER A 22 0.01 15.07 21.87
C SER A 22 1.24 15.85 22.35
N GLU A 23 2.22 15.16 22.93
CA GLU A 23 3.46 15.74 23.45
C GLU A 23 4.34 16.29 22.32
N SER A 24 4.49 15.53 21.22
CA SER A 24 5.30 15.93 20.07
C SER A 24 4.72 17.07 19.24
N LEU A 25 3.39 17.17 19.13
CA LEU A 25 2.71 18.25 18.41
C LEU A 25 2.44 19.48 19.30
N GLY A 26 2.67 19.39 20.61
CA GLY A 26 2.37 20.46 21.57
C GLY A 26 0.87 20.77 21.70
N VAL A 27 0.01 19.79 21.39
CA VAL A 27 -1.45 19.93 21.37
C VAL A 27 -2.06 19.05 22.44
N SER A 28 -3.16 19.47 23.06
CA SER A 28 -3.75 18.72 24.17
C SER A 28 -4.26 17.33 23.74
N LEU A 29 -4.10 16.32 24.61
CA LEU A 29 -4.58 14.95 24.40
C LEU A 29 -6.06 14.87 23.96
N PRO A 30 -7.00 15.67 24.53
CA PRO A 30 -8.38 15.68 24.08
C PRO A 30 -8.54 16.14 22.62
N ALA A 31 -7.72 17.08 22.14
CA ALA A 31 -7.78 17.56 20.76
C ALA A 31 -7.38 16.47 19.75
N VAL A 32 -6.33 15.69 20.06
CA VAL A 32 -5.94 14.54 19.24
C VAL A 32 -7.02 13.44 19.29
N GLY A 33 -7.62 13.21 20.46
CA GLY A 33 -8.76 12.31 20.63
C GLY A 33 -9.99 12.72 19.81
N PHE A 34 -10.28 14.02 19.71
CA PHE A 34 -11.36 14.56 18.86
C PHE A 34 -11.08 14.37 17.37
N LEU A 35 -9.83 14.47 16.91
CA LEU A 35 -9.47 14.19 15.51
C LEU A 35 -9.70 12.72 15.15
N VAL A 36 -9.28 11.79 16.01
CA VAL A 36 -9.48 10.35 15.79
C VAL A 36 -10.97 9.97 15.84
N THR A 37 -11.72 10.54 16.77
CA THR A 37 -13.17 10.33 16.86
C THR A 37 -13.89 10.94 15.66
N GLY A 38 -13.48 12.15 15.24
CA GLY A 38 -13.99 12.82 14.04
C GLY A 38 -13.81 11.94 12.81
N TYR A 39 -12.59 11.41 12.60
CA TYR A 39 -12.30 10.43 11.55
C TYR A 39 -13.28 9.24 11.59
N GLY A 40 -13.43 8.60 12.76
CA GLY A 40 -14.33 7.46 12.94
C GLY A 40 -15.79 7.78 12.61
N VAL A 41 -16.28 8.96 13.02
CA VAL A 41 -17.63 9.44 12.69
C VAL A 41 -17.79 9.64 11.19
N THR A 42 -16.81 10.25 10.49
CA THR A 42 -16.85 10.37 9.03
C THR A 42 -16.96 9.02 8.34
N VAL A 43 -16.17 8.02 8.76
CA VAL A 43 -16.21 6.67 8.20
C VAL A 43 -17.56 5.99 8.48
N ALA A 44 -18.09 6.13 9.69
CA ALA A 44 -19.40 5.59 10.07
C ALA A 44 -20.53 6.24 9.26
N VAL A 45 -20.53 7.57 9.12
CA VAL A 45 -21.55 8.30 8.36
C VAL A 45 -21.43 8.02 6.86
N ALA A 46 -20.23 7.87 6.31
CA ALA A 46 -20.02 7.56 4.89
C ALA A 46 -20.38 6.11 4.53
N SER A 47 -20.22 5.17 5.46
CA SER A 47 -20.48 3.74 5.20
C SER A 47 -21.97 3.39 5.11
N VAL A 48 -22.84 4.08 5.85
CA VAL A 48 -24.30 3.87 5.82
C VAL A 48 -24.95 4.15 4.44
N PRO A 49 -24.75 5.31 3.80
CA PRO A 49 -25.30 5.58 2.47
C PRO A 49 -24.67 4.68 1.40
N LEU A 50 -23.39 4.34 1.54
CA LEU A 50 -22.74 3.39 0.63
C LEU A 50 -23.40 2.01 0.74
N ALA A 51 -23.61 1.49 1.95
CA ALA A 51 -24.30 0.22 2.18
C ALA A 51 -25.74 0.24 1.63
N HIS A 52 -26.44 1.37 1.76
CA HIS A 52 -27.76 1.55 1.14
C HIS A 52 -27.71 1.62 -0.38
N ALA A 53 -26.70 2.23 -0.98
CA ALA A 53 -26.56 2.36 -2.43
C ALA A 53 -26.31 1.01 -3.13
N VAL A 54 -25.51 0.12 -2.52
CA VAL A 54 -25.24 -1.22 -3.06
C VAL A 54 -26.24 -2.29 -2.63
N ARG A 55 -27.28 -1.96 -1.84
CA ARG A 55 -28.24 -2.93 -1.29
C ARG A 55 -28.99 -3.76 -2.33
N ALA A 56 -29.22 -3.19 -3.52
CA ALA A 56 -29.94 -3.83 -4.62
C ALA A 56 -29.02 -4.67 -5.53
N VAL A 57 -27.70 -4.57 -5.35
CA VAL A 57 -26.71 -5.29 -6.15
C VAL A 57 -26.48 -6.66 -5.53
N PRO A 58 -26.38 -7.75 -6.33
CA PRO A 58 -26.06 -9.07 -5.79
C PRO A 58 -24.74 -9.03 -5.00
N ARG A 59 -24.76 -9.53 -3.76
CA ARG A 59 -23.61 -9.50 -2.83
C ARG A 59 -22.29 -9.95 -3.47
N ARG A 60 -22.34 -10.92 -4.39
CA ARG A 60 -21.16 -11.37 -5.15
C ARG A 60 -20.45 -10.23 -5.89
N HIS A 61 -21.17 -9.35 -6.58
CA HIS A 61 -20.55 -8.27 -7.36
C HIS A 61 -20.05 -7.15 -6.46
N VAL A 62 -20.77 -6.87 -5.36
CA VAL A 62 -20.34 -5.90 -4.35
C VAL A 62 -19.01 -6.36 -3.74
N LEU A 63 -18.91 -7.63 -3.35
CA LEU A 63 -17.68 -8.21 -2.82
C LEU A 63 -16.56 -8.19 -3.85
N THR A 64 -16.81 -8.61 -5.09
CA THR A 64 -15.79 -8.56 -6.16
C THR A 64 -15.32 -7.12 -6.44
N GLY A 65 -16.24 -6.15 -6.45
CA GLY A 65 -15.91 -4.73 -6.65
C GLY A 65 -15.09 -4.14 -5.51
N VAL A 66 -15.46 -4.44 -4.25
CA VAL A 66 -14.70 -4.01 -3.06
C VAL A 66 -13.31 -4.65 -3.03
N LEU A 67 -13.19 -5.94 -3.37
CA LEU A 67 -11.91 -6.63 -3.47
C LEU A 67 -11.02 -6.03 -4.56
N ALA A 68 -11.58 -5.76 -5.73
CA ALA A 68 -10.86 -5.11 -6.82
C ALA A 68 -10.39 -3.70 -6.40
N ALA A 69 -11.26 -2.91 -5.79
CA ALA A 69 -10.92 -1.58 -5.29
C ALA A 69 -9.82 -1.64 -4.22
N LEU A 70 -9.86 -2.61 -3.30
CA LEU A 70 -8.83 -2.83 -2.28
C LEU A 70 -7.47 -3.19 -2.91
N VAL A 71 -7.45 -4.09 -3.89
CA VAL A 71 -6.20 -4.44 -4.60
C VAL A 71 -5.64 -3.23 -5.33
N VAL A 72 -6.48 -2.51 -6.07
CA VAL A 72 -6.05 -1.32 -6.81
C VAL A 72 -5.55 -0.24 -5.86
N SER A 73 -6.26 0.07 -4.77
CA SER A 73 -5.85 1.10 -3.83
C SER A 73 -4.55 0.74 -3.09
N SER A 74 -4.38 -0.53 -2.68
CA SER A 74 -3.12 -1.00 -2.09
C SER A 74 -1.94 -0.91 -3.06
N LEU A 75 -2.14 -1.27 -4.34
CA LEU A 75 -1.09 -1.16 -5.36
C LEU A 75 -0.73 0.31 -5.65
N VAL A 76 -1.73 1.19 -5.76
CA VAL A 76 -1.53 2.62 -5.95
C VAL A 76 -0.77 3.23 -4.77
N ALA A 77 -1.14 2.87 -3.54
CA ALA A 77 -0.46 3.33 -2.33
C ALA A 77 0.99 2.82 -2.25
N ALA A 78 1.23 1.57 -2.64
CA ALA A 78 2.58 1.01 -2.67
C ALA A 78 3.48 1.69 -3.70
N LEU A 79 2.97 1.92 -4.91
CA LEU A 79 3.72 2.66 -5.92
C LEU A 79 3.98 4.11 -5.50
N ALA A 80 3.02 4.77 -4.87
CA ALA A 80 3.22 6.13 -4.35
C ALA A 80 4.32 6.18 -3.28
N THR A 81 4.29 5.26 -2.32
CA THR A 81 5.28 5.16 -1.23
C THR A 81 6.66 4.72 -1.74
N GLN A 82 6.73 3.81 -2.72
CA GLN A 82 7.98 3.47 -3.42
C GLN A 82 8.54 4.68 -4.17
N GLY A 83 7.71 5.45 -4.87
CA GLY A 83 8.15 6.63 -5.62
C GLY A 83 8.71 7.70 -4.68
N VAL A 84 8.00 8.00 -3.59
CA VAL A 84 8.45 8.93 -2.55
C VAL A 84 9.74 8.43 -1.89
N GLY A 85 9.84 7.14 -1.57
CA GLY A 85 11.04 6.55 -0.99
C GLY A 85 12.26 6.65 -1.90
N MET A 86 12.10 6.33 -3.18
CA MET A 86 13.17 6.41 -4.18
C MET A 86 13.64 7.84 -4.44
N LEU A 87 12.71 8.79 -4.61
CA LEU A 87 13.05 10.21 -4.78
C LEU A 87 13.65 10.81 -3.50
N GLY A 88 13.16 10.39 -2.33
CA GLY A 88 13.70 10.77 -1.03
C GLY A 88 15.12 10.27 -0.82
N LEU A 89 15.40 9.00 -1.16
CA LEU A 89 16.75 8.42 -1.13
C LEU A 89 17.68 9.11 -2.13
N TYR A 90 17.19 9.46 -3.32
CA TYR A 90 17.94 10.27 -4.27
C TYR A 90 18.26 11.65 -3.67
N ALA A 91 17.30 12.37 -3.12
CA ALA A 91 17.51 13.74 -2.64
C ALA A 91 18.35 13.81 -1.35
N ALA A 92 18.06 12.95 -0.38
CA ALA A 92 18.56 13.03 1.00
C ALA A 92 19.38 11.80 1.43
N GLY A 93 19.81 10.94 0.50
CA GLY A 93 20.58 9.72 0.78
C GLY A 93 21.93 9.92 1.48
N ALA A 94 22.39 11.16 1.62
CA ALA A 94 23.58 11.52 2.40
C ALA A 94 23.33 11.52 3.92
N HIS A 95 22.07 11.55 4.36
CA HIS A 95 21.71 11.56 5.78
C HIS A 95 21.21 10.17 6.22
N GLN A 96 21.92 9.54 7.16
CA GLN A 96 21.62 8.18 7.64
C GLN A 96 20.18 8.04 8.18
N VAL A 97 19.68 9.04 8.91
CA VAL A 97 18.30 9.05 9.42
C VAL A 97 17.29 9.10 8.26
N ALA A 98 17.53 9.93 7.25
CA ALA A 98 16.64 10.03 6.09
C ALA A 98 16.59 8.71 5.30
N VAL A 99 17.75 8.06 5.11
CA VAL A 99 17.82 6.73 4.48
C VAL A 99 16.97 5.71 5.22
N VAL A 100 17.11 5.62 6.55
CA VAL A 100 16.31 4.70 7.37
C VAL A 100 14.82 5.02 7.25
N VAL A 101 14.43 6.29 7.34
CA VAL A 101 13.03 6.71 7.23
C VAL A 101 12.42 6.33 5.88
N PHE A 102 13.12 6.58 4.78
CA PHE A 102 12.60 6.25 3.44
C PHE A 102 12.58 4.74 3.19
N LEU A 103 13.54 3.97 3.71
CA LEU A 103 13.50 2.51 3.65
C LEU A 103 12.34 1.92 4.47
N VAL A 104 12.07 2.46 5.66
CA VAL A 104 10.93 2.06 6.49
C VAL A 104 9.61 2.41 5.80
N LEU A 105 9.49 3.62 5.23
CA LEU A 105 8.33 4.04 4.46
C LEU A 105 8.06 3.08 3.30
N MET A 106 9.09 2.70 2.57
CA MET A 106 8.98 1.73 1.49
C MET A 106 8.59 0.33 1.98
N GLY A 107 9.16 -0.13 3.09
CA GLY A 107 8.84 -1.42 3.69
C GLY A 107 7.40 -1.50 4.22
N GLY A 108 6.86 -0.39 4.73
CA GLY A 108 5.49 -0.30 5.24
C GLY A 108 4.40 -0.60 4.20
N ALA A 109 4.70 -0.38 2.91
CA ALA A 109 3.79 -0.65 1.81
C ALA A 109 3.59 -2.14 1.50
N LEU A 110 4.52 -3.01 1.90
CA LEU A 110 4.46 -4.44 1.60
C LEU A 110 3.27 -5.13 2.26
N GLY A 111 2.95 -4.76 3.51
CA GLY A 111 1.85 -5.35 4.27
C GLY A 111 0.49 -5.20 3.58
N PRO A 112 0.04 -3.98 3.25
CA PRO A 112 -1.22 -3.72 2.55
C PRO A 112 -1.33 -4.43 1.18
N VAL A 113 -0.24 -4.46 0.40
CA VAL A 113 -0.21 -5.14 -0.90
C VAL A 113 -0.36 -6.64 -0.73
N PHE A 114 0.43 -7.23 0.17
CA PHE A 114 0.40 -8.66 0.43
C PHE A 114 -0.95 -9.10 0.99
N MET A 115 -1.57 -8.27 1.83
CA MET A 115 -2.93 -8.52 2.32
C MET A 115 -3.97 -8.46 1.22
N ALA A 116 -3.93 -7.45 0.36
CA ALA A 116 -4.88 -7.32 -0.73
C ALA A 116 -4.77 -8.48 -1.72
N THR A 117 -3.54 -8.90 -2.07
CA THR A 117 -3.32 -10.03 -2.98
C THR A 117 -3.72 -11.37 -2.36
N GLN A 118 -3.41 -11.62 -1.08
CA GLN A 118 -3.89 -12.82 -0.38
C GLN A 118 -5.41 -12.87 -0.30
N ASN A 119 -6.05 -11.74 0.01
CA ASN A 119 -7.50 -11.66 0.10
C ASN A 119 -8.15 -11.92 -1.27
N ALA A 120 -7.58 -11.40 -2.35
CA ALA A 120 -8.05 -11.71 -3.71
C ALA A 120 -7.89 -13.20 -4.06
N MET A 121 -6.75 -13.82 -3.72
CA MET A 121 -6.52 -15.25 -4.00
C MET A 121 -7.52 -16.17 -3.31
N LEU A 122 -7.93 -15.84 -2.08
CA LEU A 122 -8.95 -16.59 -1.35
C LEU A 122 -10.30 -16.64 -2.09
N HIS A 123 -10.62 -15.60 -2.87
CA HIS A 123 -11.89 -15.47 -3.56
C HIS A 123 -11.83 -15.90 -5.04
N CYS A 124 -10.69 -15.68 -5.70
CA CYS A 124 -10.53 -16.00 -7.12
C CYS A 124 -10.09 -17.45 -7.37
N ALA A 125 -9.48 -18.13 -6.39
CA ALA A 125 -9.04 -19.52 -6.50
C ALA A 125 -9.54 -20.41 -5.35
N PRO A 126 -10.87 -20.48 -5.09
CA PRO A 126 -11.41 -21.31 -4.01
C PRO A 126 -11.06 -22.78 -4.26
N GLY A 127 -10.40 -23.41 -3.29
CA GLY A 127 -9.96 -24.81 -3.37
C GLY A 127 -8.55 -25.04 -3.96
N ARG A 128 -7.85 -23.98 -4.38
CA ARG A 128 -6.42 -24.02 -4.80
C ARG A 128 -5.61 -22.88 -4.17
N THR A 129 -6.09 -22.35 -3.06
CA THR A 129 -5.51 -21.19 -2.37
C THR A 129 -4.07 -21.46 -1.95
N ASP A 130 -3.76 -22.68 -1.54
CA ASP A 130 -2.42 -23.16 -1.21
C ASP A 130 -1.44 -23.00 -2.38
N ILE A 131 -1.82 -23.44 -3.57
CA ILE A 131 -1.02 -23.30 -4.80
C ILE A 131 -0.91 -21.82 -5.18
N ALA A 132 -2.00 -21.05 -5.08
CA ALA A 132 -1.99 -19.61 -5.40
C ALA A 132 -1.09 -18.81 -4.44
N LEU A 133 -1.12 -19.11 -3.14
CA LEU A 133 -0.24 -18.52 -2.13
C LEU A 133 1.22 -18.91 -2.36
N ALA A 134 1.49 -20.17 -2.72
CA ALA A 134 2.82 -20.64 -3.05
C ALA A 134 3.38 -19.94 -4.30
N ALA A 135 2.58 -19.81 -5.35
CA ALA A 135 2.94 -19.09 -6.57
C ALA A 135 3.21 -17.59 -6.29
N ASN A 136 2.38 -16.95 -5.46
CA ASN A 136 2.58 -15.56 -5.04
C ASN A 136 3.88 -15.37 -4.25
N SER A 137 4.19 -16.28 -3.33
CA SER A 137 5.45 -16.27 -2.59
C SER A 137 6.66 -16.48 -3.52
N GLY A 138 6.54 -17.41 -4.48
CA GLY A 138 7.55 -17.65 -5.50
C GLY A 138 7.82 -16.43 -6.37
N ALA A 139 6.77 -15.78 -6.86
CA ALA A 139 6.88 -14.54 -7.64
C ALA A 139 7.51 -13.39 -6.84
N TYR A 140 7.16 -13.27 -5.54
CA TYR A 140 7.75 -12.28 -4.65
C TYR A 140 9.26 -12.49 -4.46
N ASN A 141 9.69 -13.70 -4.14
CA ASN A 141 11.10 -14.03 -3.95
C ASN A 141 11.91 -13.89 -5.24
N ALA A 142 11.34 -14.31 -6.38
CA ALA A 142 11.93 -14.08 -7.69
C ALA A 142 12.10 -12.58 -8.00
N GLY A 143 11.09 -11.77 -7.64
CA GLY A 143 11.15 -10.31 -7.75
C GLY A 143 12.26 -9.69 -6.91
N ILE A 144 12.45 -10.14 -5.66
CA ILE A 144 13.58 -9.71 -4.80
C ILE A 144 14.91 -10.07 -5.45
N ALA A 145 15.07 -11.31 -5.92
CA ALA A 145 16.31 -11.77 -6.55
C ALA A 145 16.63 -10.98 -7.82
N ALA A 146 15.63 -10.79 -8.70
CA ALA A 146 15.77 -9.99 -9.91
C ALA A 146 16.09 -8.52 -9.59
N GLY A 147 15.40 -7.92 -8.62
CA GLY A 147 15.63 -6.56 -8.18
C GLY A 147 17.03 -6.36 -7.58
N ALA A 148 17.50 -7.30 -6.77
CA ALA A 148 18.85 -7.27 -6.22
C ALA A 148 19.93 -7.44 -7.30
N ALA A 149 19.72 -8.35 -8.25
CA ALA A 149 20.63 -8.54 -9.38
C ALA A 149 20.70 -7.28 -10.27
N LEU A 150 19.55 -6.68 -10.60
CA LEU A 150 19.48 -5.42 -11.34
C LEU A 150 20.13 -4.26 -10.57
N GLY A 151 19.87 -4.14 -9.28
CA GLY A 151 20.50 -3.13 -8.42
C GLY A 151 22.03 -3.29 -8.38
N GLY A 152 22.52 -4.52 -8.25
CA GLY A 152 23.95 -4.83 -8.31
C GLY A 152 24.58 -4.50 -9.66
N LEU A 153 23.88 -4.77 -10.77
CA LEU A 153 24.32 -4.38 -12.11
C LEU A 153 24.38 -2.86 -12.24
N ILE A 154 23.36 -2.11 -11.81
CA ILE A 154 23.36 -0.64 -11.90
C ILE A 154 24.50 -0.05 -11.06
N LEU A 155 24.73 -0.57 -9.85
CA LEU A 155 25.86 -0.17 -8.99
C LEU A 155 27.23 -0.51 -9.60
N SER A 156 27.31 -1.48 -10.51
CA SER A 156 28.55 -1.83 -11.20
C SER A 156 28.94 -0.85 -12.31
N PHE A 157 27.98 -0.01 -12.77
CA PHE A 157 28.20 0.97 -13.84
C PHE A 157 28.16 2.43 -13.35
N ASP A 158 27.56 2.73 -12.19
CA ASP A 158 27.36 4.12 -11.71
C ASP A 158 27.16 4.24 -10.18
N GLU A 159 27.08 5.48 -9.68
CA GLU A 159 26.84 5.83 -8.28
C GLU A 159 25.42 5.43 -7.80
N ALA A 160 25.29 5.05 -6.52
CA ALA A 160 24.03 4.55 -5.93
C ALA A 160 22.83 5.50 -6.09
N ARG A 161 23.07 6.82 -6.23
CA ARG A 161 22.03 7.83 -6.49
C ARG A 161 21.26 7.55 -7.79
N THR A 162 21.96 7.17 -8.85
CA THR A 162 21.36 6.98 -10.18
C THR A 162 20.46 5.75 -10.21
N ALA A 163 20.78 4.73 -9.41
CA ALA A 163 19.94 3.55 -9.20
C ALA A 163 18.57 3.91 -8.58
N PHE A 164 18.56 4.80 -7.59
CA PHE A 164 17.31 5.27 -6.98
C PHE A 164 16.48 6.14 -7.93
N LEU A 165 17.13 6.95 -8.77
CA LEU A 165 16.43 7.74 -9.79
C LEU A 165 15.80 6.85 -10.87
N ALA A 166 16.53 5.84 -11.36
CA ALA A 166 16.00 4.85 -12.30
C ALA A 166 14.82 4.06 -11.69
N GLY A 167 14.94 3.64 -10.42
CA GLY A 167 13.87 2.98 -9.69
C GLY A 167 12.64 3.87 -9.49
N GLY A 168 12.84 5.16 -9.20
CA GLY A 168 11.78 6.16 -9.11
C GLY A 168 11.05 6.34 -10.43
N LEU A 169 11.78 6.48 -11.55
CA LEU A 169 11.20 6.59 -12.89
C LEU A 169 10.38 5.35 -13.28
N LEU A 170 10.89 4.15 -13.00
CA LEU A 170 10.17 2.88 -13.18
C LEU A 170 8.89 2.81 -12.34
N THR A 171 8.94 3.34 -11.12
CA THR A 171 7.77 3.39 -10.24
C THR A 171 6.72 4.36 -10.76
N VAL A 172 7.14 5.52 -11.29
CA VAL A 172 6.25 6.52 -11.91
C VAL A 172 5.62 5.96 -13.18
N THR A 173 6.36 5.27 -14.05
CA THR A 173 5.78 4.65 -15.25
C THR A 173 4.78 3.57 -14.88
N ALA A 174 5.11 2.70 -13.91
CA ALA A 174 4.15 1.72 -13.38
C ALA A 174 2.88 2.39 -12.82
N TRP A 175 3.02 3.51 -12.12
CA TRP A 175 1.89 4.29 -11.59
C TRP A 175 1.01 4.87 -12.69
N THR A 176 1.60 5.43 -13.75
CA THR A 176 0.84 5.95 -14.90
C THR A 176 0.08 4.85 -15.64
N VAL A 177 0.69 3.68 -15.83
CA VAL A 177 0.03 2.53 -16.46
C VAL A 177 -1.15 2.03 -15.61
N LEU A 178 -0.99 1.95 -14.29
CA LEU A 178 -2.05 1.54 -13.37
C LEU A 178 -3.21 2.53 -13.34
N LEU A 179 -2.94 3.82 -13.31
CA LEU A 179 -3.98 4.86 -13.30
C LEU A 179 -4.72 4.96 -14.63
N VAL A 180 -4.03 4.78 -15.76
CA VAL A 180 -4.66 4.76 -17.10
C VAL A 180 -5.50 3.49 -17.26
N GLY A 181 -4.97 2.32 -16.86
CA GLY A 181 -5.70 1.05 -16.92
C GLY A 181 -6.95 1.04 -16.03
N ALA A 182 -6.87 1.62 -14.82
CA ALA A 182 -8.02 1.73 -13.92
C ALA A 182 -9.13 2.64 -14.48
N ARG A 183 -8.79 3.67 -15.26
CA ARG A 183 -9.76 4.55 -15.94
C ARG A 183 -10.49 3.83 -17.09
N CYS A 184 -9.80 2.97 -17.83
CA CYS A 184 -10.39 2.20 -18.92
C CYS A 184 -11.41 1.16 -18.45
N VAL A 185 -11.22 0.58 -17.25
CA VAL A 185 -12.16 -0.40 -16.67
C VAL A 185 -13.40 0.27 -16.07
N ALA A 186 -13.30 1.56 -15.71
CA ALA A 186 -14.38 2.32 -15.08
C ALA A 186 -15.34 2.99 -16.09
N ASP A 187 -15.11 2.88 -17.40
CA ASP A 187 -16.04 3.39 -18.42
C ASP A 187 -17.06 2.31 -18.83
N PRO A 188 -18.35 2.43 -18.43
CA PRO A 188 -19.37 1.43 -18.73
C PRO A 188 -19.95 1.55 -20.15
N ARG A 189 -19.27 2.24 -21.09
CA ARG A 189 -19.77 2.51 -22.46
C ARG A 189 -19.06 1.76 -23.59
N GLN A 190 -18.34 0.68 -23.31
CA GLN A 190 -17.83 -0.24 -24.35
C GLN A 190 -18.50 -1.60 -24.28
#